data_AF-A0A0F3PB84-F1
#
_entry.id   AF-A0A0F3PB84-F1
#
_cell.length_a   1.000
_cell.length_b   1.000
_cell.length_c   1.000
_cell.angle_alpha   90.00
_cell.angle_beta   90.00
_cell.angle_gamma   90.00
#
_symmetry.space_group_name_H-M   'P 1'
#
loop_
_entity.id
_entity.type
_entity.pdbx_description
1 polymer ?
#
loop_
_entity_poly.entity_id
_entity_poly.type
_entity_poly.pdbx_seq_one_letter_code
_entity_poly.pdbx_strand_id
1 'polypeptide(L)' 'MVKSLTESVRCKLLYLPTYSQNLNLIEHYWFKVKNDIREVSHLFNDFF' A
#
# COMPACT_ATOMS: atom_id res chain seq x y z
N MET A 1 -3.47 2.16 21.32
CA MET A 1 -2.13 2.66 20.92
C MET A 1 -2.17 3.36 19.56
N VAL A 2 -2.64 2.74 18.47
CA VAL A 2 -2.70 3.41 17.15
C VAL A 2 -3.68 4.60 17.15
N LYS A 3 -4.89 4.44 17.73
CA LYS A 3 -5.90 5.50 17.80
C LYS A 3 -5.44 6.77 18.56
N SER A 4 -4.76 6.58 19.70
CA SER A 4 -4.23 7.68 20.51
C SER A 4 -3.11 8.45 19.80
N LEU A 5 -2.35 7.80 18.91
CA LEU A 5 -1.33 8.45 18.09
C LEU A 5 -1.96 9.22 16.93
N THR A 6 -2.98 8.68 16.26
CA THR A 6 -3.67 9.42 15.18
C THR A 6 -4.40 10.65 15.71
N GLU A 7 -5.01 10.56 16.90
CA GLU A 7 -5.66 11.69 17.56
C GLU A 7 -4.66 12.77 17.99
N SER A 8 -3.47 12.39 18.48
CA SER A 8 -2.44 13.36 18.90
C SER A 8 -1.88 14.17 17.73
N VAL A 9 -1.80 13.59 16.53
CA VAL A 9 -1.35 14.29 15.31
C VAL A 9 -2.50 14.89 14.49
N ARG A 10 -3.74 14.87 15.01
CA ARG A 10 -4.96 15.37 14.32
C ARG A 10 -5.19 14.72 12.95
N CYS A 11 -4.82 13.46 12.79
CA CYS A 11 -5.08 12.70 11.58
C CYS A 11 -6.47 12.07 11.64
N LYS A 12 -7.22 12.18 10.53
CA LYS A 12 -8.49 11.49 10.36
C LYS A 12 -8.26 10.13 9.73
N LEU A 13 -8.63 9.07 10.45
CA LEU A 13 -8.57 7.71 9.92
C LEU A 13 -9.76 7.47 8.98
N LEU A 14 -9.48 7.12 7.73
CA LEU A 14 -10.48 6.77 6.73
C LEU A 14 -10.63 5.24 6.69
N TYR A 15 -11.79 4.75 7.12
CA TYR A 15 -12.13 3.33 7.01
C TYR A 15 -12.82 3.06 5.67
N LEU A 16 -12.39 1.99 5.02
CA LEU A 16 -13.05 1.49 3.82
C LEU A 16 -14.18 0.53 4.21
N PRO A 17 -15.27 0.45 3.42
CA PRO A 17 -16.29 -0.58 3.58
C PRO A 17 -15.70 -1.99 3.58
N THR A 18 -16.32 -2.93 4.29
CA THR A 18 -15.87 -4.33 4.29
C THR A 18 -15.84 -4.89 2.87
N TYR A 19 -14.77 -5.64 2.54
CA TYR A 19 -14.53 -6.23 1.22
C TYR A 19 -14.40 -5.22 0.05
N SER A 20 -14.23 -3.94 0.32
CA SER A 20 -14.03 -2.92 -0.73
C SER A 20 -12.56 -2.79 -1.18
N GLN A 21 -11.96 -3.92 -1.58
CA GLN A 21 -10.58 -3.96 -2.04
C GLN A 21 -10.32 -3.01 -3.22
N ASN A 22 -11.32 -2.81 -4.08
CA ASN A 22 -11.26 -1.87 -5.20
C ASN A 22 -11.17 -0.39 -4.77
N LEU A 23 -11.49 -0.06 -3.52
CA LEU A 23 -11.36 1.31 -3.00
C LEU A 23 -10.01 1.53 -2.29
N ASN A 24 -9.19 0.49 -2.16
CA ASN A 24 -7.89 0.60 -1.53
C ASN A 24 -6.83 1.16 -2.49
N LEU A 25 -6.64 2.49 -2.43
CA LEU A 25 -5.65 3.20 -3.24
C LEU A 25 -4.22 2.67 -3.05
N ILE A 26 -3.89 2.13 -1.87
CA ILE A 26 -2.57 1.56 -1.59
C ILE A 26 -2.34 0.32 -2.45
N GLU A 27 -3.32 -0.58 -2.55
CA GLU A 27 -3.22 -1.78 -3.40
C GLU A 27 -3.15 -1.42 -4.89
N HIS A 28 -3.94 -0.43 -5.33
CA HIS A 28 -3.88 0.06 -6.70
C HIS A 28 -2.51 0.60 -7.07
N TYR A 29 -1.90 1.40 -6.18
CA TYR A 29 -0.56 1.91 -6.42
C TYR A 29 0.49 0.79 -6.40
N TRP A 30 0.39 -0.13 -5.44
CA TRP A 30 1.28 -1.29 -5.35
C TRP A 30 1.19 -2.22 -6.55
N PHE A 31 0.02 -2.34 -7.18
CA PHE A 31 -0.12 -3.10 -8.42
C PHE A 31 0.84 -2.58 -9.49
N LYS A 32 0.86 -1.26 -9.70
CA LYS A 32 1.76 -0.62 -10.67
C LYS A 32 3.23 -0.84 -10.31
N VAL A 33 3.61 -0.56 -9.06
CA VAL A 33 4.99 -0.74 -8.59
C VAL A 33 5.46 -2.19 -8.78
N LYS A 34 4.63 -3.18 -8.44
CA LYS A 34 4.97 -4.60 -8.65
C LYS A 34 5.12 -4.96 -10.13
N ASN A 35 4.31 -4.35 -11.01
CA ASN A 35 4.43 -4.57 -12.44
C ASN A 35 5.77 -4.02 -12.95
N ASP A 36 6.10 -2.78 -12.60
CA ASP A 36 7.35 -2.13 -12.98
C ASP A 36 8.57 -2.92 -12.47
N ILE A 37 8.50 -3.43 -11.23
CA ILE A 37 9.55 -4.29 -10.65
C ILE A 37 9.68 -5.60 -11.45
N ARG A 38 8.57 -6.25 -11.81
CA ARG A 38 8.60 -7.50 -12.60
C ARG A 38 9.28 -7.30 -13.95
N GLU A 39 9.05 -6.16 -14.60
CA GLU A 39 9.69 -5.82 -15.86
C GLU A 39 11.21 -5.72 -15.72
N VAL A 40 11.72 -5.12 -14.65
CA VAL A 40 13.17 -4.95 -14.47
C VAL A 40 13.83 -6.08 -13.69
N SER A 41 13.05 -6.98 -13.08
CA SER A 41 13.55 -8.03 -12.17
C SER A 41 14.59 -8.94 -12.83
N HIS A 42 14.49 -9.19 -14.14
CA HIS A 42 15.42 -10.05 -14.88
C HIS A 42 16.82 -9.44 -15.05
N LEU A 43 16.97 -8.13 -14.81
CA LEU A 43 18.26 -7.43 -14.86
C LEU A 43 19.09 -7.64 -13.58
N PHE A 44 18.45 -8.12 -12.52
CA PHE A 44 19.09 -8.40 -11.25
C PHE A 44 19.15 -9.92 -11.10
N ASN A 45 20.36 -10.48 -11.24
CA ASN A 45 20.57 -11.92 -11.08
C ASN A 45 20.50 -12.37 -9.61
N ASP A 46 20.67 -11.44 -8.67
CA ASP A 46 20.74 -11.74 -7.24
C ASP A 46 19.62 -10.98 -6.51
N PHE A 47 18.45 -11.61 -6.39
CA PHE A 47 17.49 -11.27 -5.33
C PHE A 47 17.68 -12.11 -4.06
N PHE A 48 18.64 -13.03 -4.05
CA PHE A 48 19.04 -13.86 -2.91
C PHE A 48 20.52 -14.22 -2.96
#